data_AF-A0A452ZD48-F1
#
_entry.id   AF-A0A452ZD48-F1
#
_cell.length_a   1.000
_cell.length_b   1.000
_cell.length_c   1.000
_cell.angle_alpha   90.00
_cell.angle_beta   90.00
_cell.angle_gamma   90.00
#
_symmetry.space_group_name_H-M   'P 1'
#
loop_
_entity.id
_entity.type
_entity.pdbx_description
1 polymer ?
#
loop_
_entity_poly.entity_id
_entity_poly.type
_entity_poly.pdbx_seq_one_letter_code
_entity_poly.pdbx_strand_id
1 'polypeptide(L)'
;MDGLHGADACFSPGRAMSPQVRPPAGPPDVGRYHYLTELLQEHQKLVPFTQVLPICSKLLGNEIMRVSCLLKHQHGGDFERLPPMASPNQMHHHPSPPMPNFCGNGFGPWNHGAHPERVGFPQGPVGWQGAPQSPSSYIVKKILRLEIPTDTYPNFNFIGRLLGPRGNSLKRIEASTGCRVFIRGKGSIKDPGKEEQLKGRPGYEHLDDPLHILIEAELPANVIDARLSKAQEILEELLKPVDESQDYYKRQQLRELAMLNSPLREESPRLSPHPSPHPSPHQGGASPFS
;
A
#
# COMPACT_ATOMS: atom_id res chain seq x y z
N MET A 1 55.03 -46.06 18.09
CA MET A 1 54.00 -46.40 19.10
C MET A 1 53.92 -45.19 20.00
N ASP A 2 52.84 -44.45 19.77
CA ASP A 2 52.43 -43.11 20.20
C ASP A 2 52.42 -42.95 21.75
N GLY A 3 52.40 -41.77 22.36
CA GLY A 3 52.13 -40.41 21.89
C GLY A 3 52.42 -39.38 22.99
N LEU A 4 52.53 -38.11 22.56
CA LEU A 4 52.96 -36.94 23.31
C LEU A 4 51.76 -36.11 23.83
N HIS A 5 51.96 -35.52 25.02
CA HIS A 5 51.46 -34.22 25.52
C HIS A 5 49.96 -33.88 25.39
N GLY A 6 49.26 -33.90 26.53
CA GLY A 6 48.00 -33.19 26.74
C GLY A 6 48.26 -31.74 27.12
N ALA A 7 47.70 -30.81 26.33
CA ALA A 7 47.65 -29.39 26.63
C ALA A 7 46.18 -28.95 26.68
N ASP A 8 45.80 -28.37 27.81
CA ASP A 8 44.54 -27.67 28.05
C ASP A 8 44.39 -26.50 27.06
N ALA A 9 43.28 -26.49 26.31
CA ALA A 9 42.87 -25.36 25.50
C ALA A 9 41.45 -24.92 25.90
N CYS A 10 41.39 -23.78 26.60
CA CYS A 10 40.17 -23.02 26.84
C CYS A 10 39.53 -22.60 25.51
N PHE A 11 38.36 -23.15 25.18
CA PHE A 11 37.56 -22.68 24.05
C PHE A 11 36.62 -21.55 24.49
N SER A 12 36.93 -20.32 24.06
CA SER A 12 35.98 -19.22 24.00
C SER A 12 35.21 -19.29 22.67
N PRO A 13 33.86 -19.23 22.63
CA PRO A 13 33.15 -19.11 21.37
C PRO A 13 33.25 -17.65 20.89
N GLY A 14 34.23 -17.39 20.03
CA GLY A 14 34.31 -16.15 19.27
C GLY A 14 33.08 -15.96 18.39
N ARG A 15 32.62 -14.72 18.26
CA ARG A 15 31.60 -14.27 17.29
C ARG A 15 31.86 -14.88 15.92
N ALA A 16 31.01 -15.80 15.49
CA ALA A 16 30.94 -16.21 14.09
C ALA A 16 30.44 -15.00 13.27
N MET A 17 31.25 -14.55 12.31
CA MET A 17 30.82 -13.60 11.30
C MET A 17 29.71 -14.24 10.45
N SER A 18 28.61 -13.51 10.28
CA SER A 18 27.50 -13.91 9.41
C SER A 18 28.04 -14.19 8.00
N PRO A 19 27.64 -15.28 7.31
CA PRO A 19 28.12 -15.53 5.95
C PRO A 19 27.57 -14.43 5.04
N GLN A 20 28.46 -13.56 4.54
CA GLN A 20 28.15 -12.71 3.40
C GLN A 20 28.02 -13.62 2.18
N VAL A 21 26.80 -14.02 1.86
CA VAL A 21 26.48 -14.71 0.62
C VAL A 21 26.64 -13.70 -0.52
N ARG A 22 27.81 -13.73 -1.16
CA ARG A 22 28.08 -13.03 -2.41
C ARG A 22 27.19 -13.66 -3.49
N PRO A 23 26.39 -12.91 -4.26
CA PRO A 23 25.57 -13.50 -5.31
C PRO A 23 26.48 -14.04 -6.43
N PRO A 24 26.12 -15.17 -7.07
CA PRO A 24 26.89 -15.73 -8.17
C PRO A 24 26.83 -14.82 -9.39
N ALA A 25 27.98 -14.69 -10.07
CA ALA A 25 28.10 -14.01 -11.35
C ALA A 25 27.37 -14.81 -12.44
N GLY A 26 26.12 -14.46 -12.70
CA GLY A 26 25.29 -14.99 -13.77
C GLY A 26 24.29 -13.93 -14.24
N PRO A 27 23.62 -14.11 -15.40
CA PRO A 27 22.68 -13.12 -15.92
C PRO A 27 21.62 -12.77 -14.85
N PRO A 28 21.31 -11.47 -14.66
CA PRO A 28 20.67 -10.92 -13.46
C PRO A 28 19.25 -11.46 -13.17
N ASP A 29 18.64 -12.12 -14.14
CA ASP A 29 17.28 -12.61 -14.06
C ASP A 29 17.20 -14.07 -13.56
N VAL A 30 18.08 -14.96 -14.05
CA VAL A 30 18.04 -16.40 -13.73
C VAL A 30 18.37 -16.67 -12.26
N GLY A 31 19.38 -15.98 -11.71
CA GLY A 31 19.77 -16.15 -10.30
C GLY A 31 18.69 -15.70 -9.32
N ARG A 32 17.81 -14.80 -9.75
CA ARG A 32 16.78 -14.20 -8.91
C ARG A 32 15.52 -15.05 -8.82
N TYR A 33 15.09 -15.66 -9.92
CA TYR A 33 14.03 -16.66 -9.93
C TYR A 33 14.43 -17.91 -9.15
N HIS A 34 15.68 -18.34 -9.27
CA HIS A 34 16.22 -19.44 -8.47
C HIS A 34 16.18 -19.13 -6.97
N TYR A 35 16.63 -17.93 -6.58
CA TYR A 35 16.58 -17.49 -5.19
C TYR A 35 15.16 -17.40 -4.62
N LEU A 36 14.20 -16.87 -5.39
CA LEU A 36 12.80 -16.85 -4.97
C LEU A 36 12.24 -18.26 -4.78
N THR A 37 12.64 -19.20 -5.63
CA THR A 37 12.20 -20.60 -5.56
C THR A 37 12.73 -21.29 -4.29
N GLU A 38 14.00 -21.04 -3.93
CA GLU A 38 14.59 -21.51 -2.66
C GLU A 38 13.85 -20.93 -1.44
N LEU A 39 13.55 -19.62 -1.44
CA LEU A 39 12.80 -18.97 -0.35
C LEU A 39 11.40 -19.57 -0.16
N LEU A 40 10.69 -19.85 -1.26
CA LEU A 40 9.37 -20.48 -1.22
C LEU A 40 9.44 -21.92 -0.71
N GLN A 41 10.49 -22.66 -1.06
CA GLN A 41 10.72 -24.00 -0.56
C GLN A 41 11.02 -24.02 0.93
N GLU A 42 11.86 -23.11 1.42
CA GLU A 42 12.13 -22.95 2.86
C GLU A 42 10.87 -22.51 3.63
N HIS A 43 10.00 -21.71 3.02
CA HIS A 43 8.75 -21.30 3.64
C HIS A 43 7.86 -22.51 3.92
N GLN A 44 7.74 -23.45 2.97
CA GLN A 44 6.97 -24.68 3.15
C GLN A 44 7.55 -25.58 4.25
N LYS A 45 8.88 -25.61 4.43
CA LYS A 45 9.53 -26.35 5.53
C LYS A 45 9.25 -25.71 6.90
N LEU A 46 9.06 -24.40 6.94
CA LEU A 46 8.79 -23.63 8.16
C LEU A 46 7.32 -23.60 8.58
N VAL A 47 6.37 -23.92 7.68
CA VAL A 47 4.92 -23.94 7.99
C VAL A 47 4.57 -24.71 9.27
N PRO A 48 5.09 -25.93 9.50
CA PRO A 48 4.79 -26.70 10.71
C PRO A 48 5.34 -26.09 12.00
N PHE A 49 6.36 -25.23 11.89
CA PHE A 49 7.07 -24.63 13.03
C PHE A 49 6.70 -23.17 13.27
N THR A 50 5.68 -22.64 12.59
CA THR A 50 5.26 -21.23 12.67
C THR A 50 4.95 -20.75 14.09
N GLN A 51 4.40 -21.61 14.93
CA GLN A 51 4.11 -21.30 16.34
C GLN A 51 5.37 -21.23 17.22
N VAL A 52 6.42 -21.97 16.84
CA VAL A 52 7.66 -22.12 17.63
C VAL A 52 8.75 -21.18 17.11
N LEU A 53 8.70 -20.81 15.83
CA LEU A 53 9.65 -19.93 15.14
C LEU A 53 8.93 -18.75 14.45
N PRO A 54 8.14 -17.94 15.17
CA PRO A 54 7.32 -16.88 14.58
C PRO A 54 8.17 -15.76 13.95
N ILE A 55 9.38 -15.53 14.47
CA ILE A 55 10.30 -14.51 13.95
C ILE A 55 10.89 -14.95 12.61
N CYS A 56 11.34 -16.20 12.49
CA CYS A 56 11.92 -16.74 11.26
C CYS A 56 10.88 -16.76 10.13
N SER A 57 9.65 -17.17 10.42
CA SER A 57 8.54 -17.16 9.46
C SER A 57 8.23 -15.73 8.96
N LYS A 58 8.20 -14.73 9.86
CA LYS A 58 7.99 -13.32 9.48
C LYS A 58 9.12 -12.76 8.61
N LEU A 59 10.37 -13.02 8.98
CA LEU A 59 11.54 -12.54 8.22
C LEU A 59 11.58 -13.16 6.82
N LEU A 60 11.30 -14.45 6.71
CA LEU A 60 11.23 -15.15 5.43
C LEU A 60 10.08 -14.62 4.55
N GLY A 61 8.90 -14.38 5.15
CA GLY A 61 7.77 -13.78 4.43
C GLY A 61 8.06 -12.37 3.89
N ASN A 62 8.75 -11.54 4.69
CA ASN A 62 9.19 -10.22 4.25
C ASN A 62 10.17 -10.29 3.07
N GLU A 63 11.08 -11.27 3.09
CA GLU A 63 12.07 -11.47 2.04
C GLU A 63 11.45 -11.97 0.73
N ILE A 64 10.50 -12.90 0.80
CA ILE A 64 9.72 -13.36 -0.37
C ILE A 64 8.99 -12.17 -1.01
N MET A 65 8.34 -11.32 -0.21
CA MET A 65 7.64 -10.14 -0.69
C MET A 65 8.61 -9.15 -1.38
N ARG A 66 9.76 -8.89 -0.76
CA ARG A 66 10.81 -8.01 -1.30
C ARG A 66 11.32 -8.51 -2.66
N VAL A 67 11.65 -9.79 -2.77
CA VAL A 67 12.19 -10.39 -4.01
C VAL A 67 11.14 -10.44 -5.11
N SER A 68 9.89 -10.79 -4.77
CA SER A 68 8.76 -10.84 -5.71
C SER A 68 8.37 -9.45 -6.24
N CYS A 69 8.34 -8.42 -5.38
CA CYS A 69 8.12 -7.03 -5.82
C CYS A 69 9.19 -6.59 -6.81
N LEU A 70 10.46 -6.78 -6.47
CA LEU A 70 11.54 -6.30 -7.32
C LEU A 70 11.71 -7.15 -8.62
N LEU A 71 11.02 -8.30 -8.73
CA LEU A 71 10.88 -9.06 -9.99
C LEU A 71 9.77 -8.48 -10.88
N LYS A 72 8.63 -8.08 -10.30
CA LYS A 72 7.52 -7.42 -11.02
C LYS A 72 7.90 -6.07 -11.63
N HIS A 73 8.89 -5.39 -11.05
CA HIS A 73 9.35 -4.09 -11.53
C HIS A 73 10.31 -4.17 -12.75
N GLN A 74 10.82 -5.36 -13.12
CA GLN A 74 11.74 -5.50 -14.26
C GLN A 74 11.09 -5.98 -15.57
N HIS A 75 9.87 -6.52 -15.53
CA HIS A 75 9.16 -7.05 -16.71
C HIS A 75 8.13 -6.06 -17.31
N GLY A 76 8.41 -4.76 -17.24
CA GLY A 76 7.63 -3.74 -17.93
C GLY A 76 8.04 -3.60 -19.40
N GLY A 77 7.61 -4.53 -20.25
CA GLY A 77 7.76 -4.46 -21.71
C GLY A 77 7.02 -5.61 -22.40
N ASP A 78 5.96 -5.27 -23.14
CA ASP A 78 4.99 -6.07 -23.89
C ASP A 78 5.31 -7.54 -24.25
N PHE A 79 4.35 -8.45 -23.98
CA PHE A 79 3.84 -9.35 -25.02
C PHE A 79 2.44 -9.92 -24.68
N GLU A 80 1.57 -9.83 -25.67
CA GLU A 80 0.22 -10.37 -25.75
C GLU A 80 0.24 -11.93 -25.81
N ARG A 81 -0.85 -12.56 -25.35
CA ARG A 81 -1.48 -13.77 -25.97
C ARG A 81 -1.17 -15.21 -25.43
N LEU A 82 -2.18 -15.72 -24.69
CA LEU A 82 -2.72 -17.12 -24.54
C LEU A 82 -2.16 -18.06 -23.43
N PRO A 83 -2.92 -19.09 -23.00
CA PRO A 83 -4.36 -19.20 -22.66
C PRO A 83 -4.59 -19.77 -21.23
N PRO A 84 -5.84 -19.81 -20.69
CA PRO A 84 -6.09 -20.39 -19.37
C PRO A 84 -6.13 -21.92 -19.47
N MET A 85 -5.14 -22.58 -18.86
CA MET A 85 -5.15 -24.04 -18.72
C MET A 85 -6.13 -24.47 -17.62
N ALA A 86 -6.93 -25.44 -18.03
CA ALA A 86 -8.13 -25.94 -17.41
C ALA A 86 -7.91 -26.70 -16.10
N SER A 87 -9.00 -26.70 -15.33
CA SER A 87 -9.42 -27.70 -14.36
C SER A 87 -9.03 -29.15 -14.73
N PRO A 88 -8.69 -29.98 -13.73
CA PRO A 88 -9.34 -31.28 -13.64
C PRO A 88 -10.00 -31.51 -12.28
N ASN A 89 -11.27 -31.87 -12.36
CA ASN A 89 -12.09 -32.40 -11.28
C ASN A 89 -11.58 -33.81 -10.89
N GLN A 90 -11.51 -34.14 -9.59
CA GLN A 90 -12.19 -35.32 -9.02
C GLN A 90 -12.10 -35.39 -7.49
N MET A 91 -13.26 -35.74 -6.94
CA MET A 91 -13.65 -35.88 -5.54
C MET A 91 -12.82 -36.94 -4.81
N HIS A 92 -12.51 -36.72 -3.52
CA HIS A 92 -12.62 -37.75 -2.46
C HIS A 92 -12.68 -37.06 -1.09
N HIS A 93 -13.61 -37.56 -0.28
CA HIS A 93 -14.11 -37.01 0.98
C HIS A 93 -13.09 -37.09 2.13
N HIS A 94 -13.00 -36.04 2.96
CA HIS A 94 -13.00 -36.12 4.44
C HIS A 94 -12.98 -34.70 5.06
N PRO A 95 -13.55 -34.53 6.27
CA PRO A 95 -13.98 -33.21 6.78
C PRO A 95 -12.90 -32.51 7.62
N SER A 96 -12.90 -31.17 7.54
CA SER A 96 -12.15 -30.29 8.44
C SER A 96 -12.91 -30.05 9.75
N PRO A 97 -12.23 -29.88 10.91
CA PRO A 97 -12.81 -29.23 12.09
C PRO A 97 -12.51 -27.71 12.09
N PRO A 98 -13.22 -26.92 12.93
CA PRO A 98 -13.59 -25.54 12.61
C PRO A 98 -12.56 -24.51 13.07
N MET A 99 -12.53 -23.37 12.37
CA MET A 99 -11.94 -22.14 12.89
C MET A 99 -12.89 -21.49 13.91
N PRO A 100 -12.37 -20.85 14.97
CA PRO A 100 -13.04 -19.73 15.59
C PRO A 100 -12.54 -18.41 14.99
N ASN A 101 -13.52 -17.60 14.58
CA ASN A 101 -13.36 -16.17 14.37
C ASN A 101 -12.79 -15.52 15.63
N PHE A 102 -11.82 -14.63 15.46
CA PHE A 102 -11.72 -13.46 16.34
C PHE A 102 -11.47 -12.21 15.51
N CYS A 103 -12.58 -11.56 15.17
CA CYS A 103 -12.64 -10.12 15.02
C CYS A 103 -12.52 -9.50 16.42
N GLY A 104 -11.78 -8.39 16.55
CA GLY A 104 -11.77 -7.66 17.82
C GLY A 104 -10.58 -6.72 17.98
N ASN A 105 -10.78 -5.48 17.57
CA ASN A 105 -9.96 -4.31 17.83
C ASN A 105 -9.51 -4.18 19.31
N GLY A 106 -8.34 -3.55 19.50
CA GLY A 106 -8.26 -2.41 20.40
C GLY A 106 -7.23 -2.47 21.51
N PHE A 107 -6.21 -1.61 21.37
CA PHE A 107 -5.53 -0.81 22.40
C PHE A 107 -4.93 -1.51 23.65
N GLY A 108 -3.62 -1.31 23.87
CA GLY A 108 -2.94 -1.53 25.17
C GLY A 108 -3.39 -0.53 26.26
N PRO A 109 -2.64 -0.27 27.36
CA PRO A 109 -1.27 -0.67 27.74
C PRO A 109 -1.07 -1.12 29.23
N TRP A 110 0.10 -1.67 29.55
CA TRP A 110 0.84 -1.66 30.84
C TRP A 110 0.07 -1.44 32.17
N ASN A 111 0.10 -2.44 33.07
CA ASN A 111 0.18 -2.21 34.53
C ASN A 111 0.78 -3.44 35.24
N HIS A 112 2.07 -3.40 35.57
CA HIS A 112 2.69 -4.35 36.51
C HIS A 112 2.99 -3.60 37.82
N GLY A 113 2.15 -3.82 38.81
CA GLY A 113 2.42 -3.49 40.20
C GLY A 113 2.27 -4.74 41.05
N ALA A 114 3.40 -5.23 41.60
CA ALA A 114 3.50 -5.94 42.89
C ALA A 114 4.95 -6.40 43.14
N HIS A 115 5.61 -5.76 44.09
CA HIS A 115 6.63 -6.38 44.97
C HIS A 115 5.95 -7.45 45.85
N PRO A 116 6.64 -8.42 46.51
CA PRO A 116 7.91 -8.29 47.26
C PRO A 116 8.92 -9.43 46.90
N GLU A 117 10.16 -9.57 47.37
CA GLU A 117 10.78 -9.47 48.70
C GLU A 117 12.30 -9.19 48.60
N ARG A 118 12.87 -8.68 49.69
CA ARG A 118 14.29 -8.41 49.92
C ARG A 118 15.11 -9.69 50.09
N VAL A 119 16.28 -9.76 49.44
CA VAL A 119 17.54 -10.25 50.02
C VAL A 119 18.70 -9.67 49.21
N GLY A 120 19.65 -9.02 49.90
CA GLY A 120 20.72 -8.22 49.28
C GLY A 120 22.03 -8.98 49.07
N PHE A 121 22.85 -8.49 48.14
CA PHE A 121 24.33 -8.52 48.11
C PHE A 121 24.80 -7.46 47.06
N PRO A 122 26.04 -6.94 47.15
CA PRO A 122 26.37 -5.53 46.93
C PRO A 122 26.58 -5.12 45.48
N GLN A 123 26.49 -3.79 45.30
CA GLN A 123 26.60 -3.03 44.07
C GLN A 123 27.98 -3.20 43.41
N GLY A 124 27.99 -3.73 42.19
CA GLY A 124 29.03 -3.45 41.19
C GLY A 124 28.49 -2.40 40.20
N PRO A 125 29.32 -1.48 39.68
CA PRO A 125 28.87 -0.49 38.71
C PRO A 125 28.80 -1.16 37.33
N VAL A 126 27.76 -1.95 37.09
CA VAL A 126 27.41 -2.37 35.74
C VAL A 126 26.59 -1.23 35.16
N GLY A 127 27.30 -0.30 34.51
CA GLY A 127 26.70 0.62 33.57
C GLY A 127 26.09 -0.21 32.44
N TRP A 128 24.82 -0.56 32.59
CA TRP A 128 23.97 -0.98 31.48
C TRP A 128 23.84 0.23 30.55
N GLN A 129 24.89 0.48 29.77
CA GLN A 129 24.81 1.33 28.61
C GLN A 129 23.79 0.65 27.70
N GLY A 130 22.57 1.17 27.69
CA GLY A 130 21.54 0.74 26.74
C GLY A 130 22.18 0.69 25.36
N ALA A 131 22.03 -0.44 24.67
CA ALA A 131 22.51 -0.58 23.31
C ALA A 131 22.11 0.68 22.53
N PRO A 132 23.02 1.29 21.74
CA PRO A 132 22.69 2.48 20.97
C PRO A 132 21.45 2.17 20.16
N GLN A 133 20.38 2.94 20.40
CA GLN A 133 19.13 2.81 19.68
C GLN A 133 19.50 2.84 18.21
N SER A 134 19.24 1.73 17.52
CA SER A 134 19.66 1.56 16.14
C SER A 134 19.12 2.78 15.36
N PRO A 135 19.96 3.54 14.64
CA PRO A 135 19.55 4.78 13.98
C PRO A 135 18.45 4.58 12.92
N SER A 136 18.06 3.33 12.67
CA SER A 136 16.97 2.90 11.80
C SER A 136 15.56 3.06 12.38
N SER A 137 15.36 3.33 13.68
CA SER A 137 14.01 3.24 14.28
C SER A 137 13.36 4.55 14.69
N TYR A 138 14.09 5.66 14.75
CA TYR A 138 13.46 6.93 15.16
C TYR A 138 12.66 7.54 14.01
N ILE A 139 11.46 8.01 14.34
CA ILE A 139 10.54 8.66 13.42
C ILE A 139 10.98 10.11 13.28
N VAL A 140 11.10 10.56 12.04
CA VAL A 140 11.39 11.95 11.70
C VAL A 140 10.24 12.53 10.89
N LYS A 141 10.03 13.83 11.03
CA LYS A 141 9.07 14.59 10.25
C LYS A 141 9.81 15.46 9.24
N LYS A 142 9.45 15.36 7.96
CA LYS A 142 9.96 16.21 6.87
C LYS A 142 8.80 16.78 6.08
N ILE A 143 8.95 18.04 5.66
CA ILE A 143 7.96 18.77 4.88
C ILE A 143 8.65 19.30 3.62
N LEU A 144 8.04 19.07 2.46
CA LEU A 144 8.49 19.58 1.17
C LEU A 144 7.39 20.44 0.55
N ARG A 145 7.77 21.57 -0.05
CA ARG A 145 6.86 22.49 -0.74
C ARG A 145 7.10 22.43 -2.25
N LEU A 146 6.03 22.24 -3.03
CA LEU A 146 6.04 22.30 -4.49
C LEU A 146 5.16 23.45 -4.98
N GLU A 147 5.70 24.29 -5.85
CA GLU A 147 4.96 25.38 -6.48
C GLU A 147 4.12 24.87 -7.66
N ILE A 148 2.90 25.40 -7.82
CA ILE A 148 2.04 25.08 -8.97
C ILE A 148 2.16 26.22 -10.00
N PRO A 149 2.55 25.94 -11.26
CA PRO A 149 2.79 26.95 -12.29
C PRO A 149 1.48 27.51 -12.88
N THR A 150 0.64 28.10 -12.03
CA THR A 150 -0.65 28.71 -12.41
C THR A 150 -0.47 29.98 -13.23
N ASP A 151 0.60 30.75 -12.98
CA ASP A 151 0.91 31.96 -13.75
C ASP A 151 1.30 31.65 -15.21
N THR A 152 2.00 30.53 -15.44
CA THR A 152 2.43 30.11 -16.79
C THR A 152 1.29 29.42 -17.55
N TYR A 153 0.39 28.72 -16.85
CA TYR A 153 -0.69 27.94 -17.45
C TYR A 153 -2.05 28.21 -16.76
N PRO A 154 -2.61 29.43 -16.90
CA PRO A 154 -3.82 29.82 -16.17
C PRO A 154 -5.08 29.05 -16.58
N ASN A 155 -5.12 28.52 -17.80
CA ASN A 155 -6.25 27.76 -18.32
C ASN A 155 -6.21 26.27 -17.93
N PHE A 156 -5.14 25.81 -17.26
CA PHE A 156 -4.97 24.41 -16.91
C PHE A 156 -5.42 24.11 -15.48
N ASN A 157 -6.32 23.15 -15.32
CA ASN A 157 -6.93 22.81 -14.04
C ASN A 157 -6.06 21.81 -13.22
N PHE A 158 -4.94 22.30 -12.67
CA PHE A 158 -4.02 21.47 -11.86
C PHE A 158 -4.71 20.79 -10.68
N ILE A 159 -5.49 21.54 -9.88
CA ILE A 159 -6.17 21.03 -8.69
C ILE A 159 -7.13 19.89 -9.04
N GLY A 160 -7.92 20.05 -10.11
CA GLY A 160 -8.86 19.04 -10.58
C GLY A 160 -8.16 17.75 -11.01
N ARG A 161 -7.02 17.87 -11.72
CA ARG A 161 -6.20 16.73 -12.15
C ARG A 161 -5.50 16.04 -10.98
N LEU A 162 -5.05 16.78 -9.97
CA LEU A 162 -4.42 16.22 -8.76
C LEU A 162 -5.43 15.46 -7.89
N LEU A 163 -6.59 16.06 -7.61
CA LEU A 163 -7.62 15.44 -6.76
C LEU A 163 -8.28 14.25 -7.46
N GLY A 164 -8.63 14.42 -8.74
CA GLY A 164 -9.42 13.45 -9.50
C GLY A 164 -10.83 13.23 -8.90
N PRO A 165 -11.53 12.17 -9.32
CA PRO A 165 -12.91 11.92 -8.92
C PRO A 165 -13.01 11.72 -7.40
N ARG A 166 -13.82 12.54 -6.72
CA ARG A 166 -14.02 12.51 -5.26
C ARG A 166 -12.73 12.59 -4.42
N GLY A 167 -11.64 13.12 -4.98
CA GLY A 167 -10.33 13.16 -4.32
C GLY A 167 -9.58 11.82 -4.31
N ASN A 168 -10.06 10.80 -5.04
CA ASN A 168 -9.47 9.46 -5.03
C ASN A 168 -8.05 9.44 -5.58
N SER A 169 -7.71 10.29 -6.55
CA SER A 169 -6.37 10.29 -7.15
C SER A 169 -5.34 10.73 -6.12
N LEU A 170 -5.58 11.84 -5.43
CA LEU A 170 -4.71 12.31 -4.36
C LEU A 170 -4.60 11.29 -3.22
N LYS A 171 -5.73 10.70 -2.81
CA LYS A 171 -5.73 9.64 -1.78
C LYS A 171 -4.89 8.41 -2.17
N ARG A 172 -4.85 8.03 -3.45
CA ARG A 172 -3.98 6.94 -3.93
C ARG A 172 -2.50 7.32 -3.84
N ILE A 173 -2.14 8.57 -4.11
CA ILE A 173 -0.77 9.06 -3.96
C ILE A 173 -0.36 9.03 -2.49
N GLU A 174 -1.20 9.53 -1.59
CA GLU A 174 -0.96 9.47 -0.15
C GLU A 174 -0.82 8.01 0.35
N ALA A 175 -1.72 7.13 -0.05
CA ALA A 175 -1.71 5.72 0.36
C ALA A 175 -0.48 4.95 -0.16
N SER A 176 -0.03 5.22 -1.39
CA SER A 176 1.12 4.53 -1.99
C SER A 176 2.46 5.03 -1.45
N THR A 177 2.56 6.33 -1.15
CA THR A 177 3.79 6.97 -0.67
C THR A 177 3.91 6.94 0.86
N GLY A 178 2.80 6.89 1.59
CA GLY A 178 2.77 7.07 3.05
C GLY A 178 2.98 8.52 3.47
N CYS A 179 2.90 9.47 2.52
CA CYS A 179 2.98 10.91 2.79
C CYS A 179 1.57 11.51 2.88
N ARG A 180 1.45 12.65 3.55
CA ARG A 180 0.25 13.50 3.57
C ARG A 180 0.46 14.63 2.59
N VAL A 181 -0.55 14.93 1.78
CA VAL A 181 -0.46 15.96 0.73
C VAL A 181 -1.53 17.02 0.97
N PHE A 182 -1.11 18.27 1.09
CA PHE A 182 -1.99 19.42 1.29
C PHE A 182 -1.89 20.37 0.12
N ILE A 183 -3.03 20.73 -0.47
CA ILE A 183 -3.12 21.82 -1.44
C ILE A 183 -3.43 23.09 -0.64
N ARG A 184 -2.57 24.10 -0.77
CA ARG A 184 -2.59 25.37 -0.02
C ARG A 184 -2.33 26.53 -0.98
N GLY A 185 -2.36 27.76 -0.47
CA GLY A 185 -2.25 28.95 -1.31
C GLY A 185 -3.58 29.50 -1.82
N LYS A 186 -3.48 30.64 -2.49
CA LYS A 186 -4.55 31.32 -3.21
C LYS A 186 -5.09 30.46 -4.34
N GLY A 187 -6.42 30.38 -4.48
CA GLY A 187 -7.11 29.54 -5.45
C GLY A 187 -7.20 28.06 -5.06
N SER A 188 -6.75 27.68 -3.85
CA SER A 188 -6.92 26.31 -3.35
C SER A 188 -8.38 25.98 -3.01
N ILE A 189 -9.20 27.01 -2.75
CA ILE A 189 -10.62 26.87 -2.47
C ILE A 189 -11.41 27.09 -3.77
N LYS A 190 -12.32 26.15 -4.06
CA LYS A 190 -13.13 26.17 -5.30
C LYS A 190 -13.92 27.47 -5.52
N ASP A 191 -14.45 28.04 -4.44
CA ASP A 191 -15.30 29.23 -4.50
C ASP A 191 -14.50 30.48 -4.07
N PRO A 192 -14.14 31.40 -4.98
CA PRO A 192 -13.28 32.55 -4.66
C PRO A 192 -13.93 33.51 -3.66
N GLY A 193 -15.26 33.65 -3.68
CA GLY A 193 -15.98 34.48 -2.71
C GLY A 193 -15.91 33.92 -1.28
N LYS A 194 -15.79 32.60 -1.11
CA LYS A 194 -15.57 31.98 0.21
C LYS A 194 -14.11 32.11 0.63
N GLU A 195 -13.19 31.99 -0.33
CA GLU A 195 -11.76 32.16 -0.07
C GLU A 195 -11.45 33.52 0.55
N GLU A 196 -11.97 34.61 -0.04
CA GLU A 196 -11.76 35.97 0.48
C GLU A 196 -12.35 36.17 1.88
N GLN A 197 -13.48 35.52 2.20
CA GLN A 197 -14.09 35.59 3.53
C GLN A 197 -13.34 34.81 4.61
N LEU A 198 -12.64 33.75 4.20
CA LEU A 198 -11.83 32.91 5.08
C LEU A 198 -10.41 33.47 5.25
N LYS A 199 -10.00 34.37 4.36
CA LYS A 199 -8.72 35.05 4.43
C LYS A 199 -8.54 35.77 5.76
N GLY A 200 -7.37 35.62 6.38
CA GLY A 200 -7.06 36.18 7.71
C GLY A 200 -7.73 35.46 8.90
N ARG A 201 -8.50 34.38 8.67
CA ARG A 201 -8.97 33.50 9.75
C ARG A 201 -7.81 32.58 10.21
N PRO A 202 -7.74 32.23 11.50
CA PRO A 202 -6.78 31.24 11.97
C PRO A 202 -6.96 29.91 11.23
N GLY A 203 -5.85 29.34 10.73
CA GLY A 203 -5.85 28.12 9.90
C GLY A 203 -5.97 28.36 8.39
N TYR A 204 -6.26 29.59 7.95
CA TYR A 204 -6.35 30.00 6.54
C TYR A 204 -5.30 31.04 6.14
N GLU A 205 -4.25 31.19 6.94
CA GLU A 205 -3.15 32.14 6.71
C GLU A 205 -2.42 31.87 5.38
N HIS A 206 -2.44 30.62 4.93
CA HIS A 206 -1.85 30.21 3.66
C HIS A 206 -2.58 30.76 2.43
N LEU A 207 -3.75 31.42 2.56
CA LEU A 207 -4.48 31.98 1.41
C LEU A 207 -3.79 33.22 0.82
N ASP A 208 -2.85 33.83 1.54
CA ASP A 208 -1.99 34.89 1.04
C ASP A 208 -0.82 34.38 0.18
N ASP A 209 -0.44 33.12 0.35
CA ASP A 209 0.64 32.50 -0.42
C ASP A 209 0.20 32.12 -1.84
N PRO A 210 1.14 32.03 -2.81
CA PRO A 210 0.83 31.46 -4.13
C PRO A 210 0.36 30.01 -4.02
N LEU A 211 -0.38 29.52 -5.01
CA LEU A 211 -0.90 28.14 -5.03
C LEU A 211 0.25 27.13 -4.97
N HIS A 212 0.28 26.30 -3.93
CA HIS A 212 1.35 25.34 -3.71
C HIS A 212 0.85 24.06 -3.05
N ILE A 213 1.68 23.02 -3.09
CA ILE A 213 1.45 21.72 -2.47
C ILE A 213 2.47 21.54 -1.34
N LEU A 214 2.00 21.12 -0.16
CA LEU A 214 2.84 20.69 0.94
C LEU A 214 2.77 19.16 1.06
N ILE A 215 3.93 18.50 0.97
CA ILE A 215 4.08 17.07 1.19
C ILE A 215 4.71 16.89 2.58
N GLU A 216 3.97 16.30 3.50
CA GLU A 216 4.41 16.02 4.86
C GLU A 216 4.60 14.51 5.03
N ALA A 217 5.78 14.10 5.46
CA ALA A 217 6.08 12.71 5.78
C ALA A 217 6.52 12.62 7.25
N GLU A 218 5.94 11.65 7.97
CA GLU A 218 6.35 11.30 9.33
C GLU A 218 6.65 9.79 9.34
N LEU A 219 7.92 9.46 9.11
CA LEU A 219 8.38 8.11 8.81
C LEU A 219 9.76 7.86 9.41
N PRO A 220 10.21 6.59 9.53
CA PRO A 220 11.57 6.27 9.95
C PRO A 220 12.63 6.95 9.08
N ALA A 221 13.71 7.43 9.71
CA ALA A 221 14.76 8.22 9.05
C ALA A 221 15.41 7.52 7.85
N ASN A 222 15.45 6.19 7.83
CA ASN A 222 16.01 5.40 6.75
C ASN A 222 15.13 5.33 5.47
N VAL A 223 13.84 5.63 5.56
CA VAL A 223 12.90 5.53 4.41
C VAL A 223 12.26 6.86 4.01
N ILE A 224 12.27 7.85 4.90
CA ILE A 224 11.53 9.10 4.69
C ILE A 224 11.93 9.82 3.40
N ASP A 225 13.24 9.87 3.09
CA ASP A 225 13.74 10.57 1.90
C ASP A 225 13.29 9.89 0.61
N ALA A 226 13.32 8.55 0.59
CA ALA A 226 12.83 7.78 -0.54
C ALA A 226 11.32 7.96 -0.76
N ARG A 227 10.53 8.02 0.33
CA ARG A 227 9.07 8.23 0.24
C ARG A 227 8.71 9.65 -0.20
N LEU A 228 9.39 10.66 0.35
CA LEU A 228 9.21 12.05 -0.05
C LEU A 228 9.58 12.27 -1.52
N SER A 229 10.73 11.75 -1.94
CA SER A 229 11.18 11.84 -3.34
C SER A 229 10.19 11.16 -4.29
N LYS A 230 9.64 9.99 -3.91
CA LYS A 230 8.63 9.32 -4.74
C LYS A 230 7.33 10.12 -4.85
N ALA A 231 6.86 10.72 -3.74
CA ALA A 231 5.68 11.57 -3.76
C ALA A 231 5.89 12.82 -4.63
N GLN A 232 7.06 13.45 -4.51
CA GLN A 232 7.47 14.58 -5.33
C GLN A 232 7.44 14.23 -6.82
N GLU A 233 8.08 13.14 -7.23
CA GLU A 233 8.15 12.71 -8.64
C GLU A 233 6.74 12.55 -9.25
N ILE A 234 5.84 11.87 -8.54
CA ILE A 234 4.45 11.65 -9.01
C ILE A 234 3.70 12.98 -9.14
N LEU A 235 3.86 13.88 -8.16
CA LEU A 235 3.17 15.17 -8.17
C LEU A 235 3.72 16.09 -9.26
N GLU A 236 5.04 16.12 -9.46
CA GLU A 236 5.68 16.88 -10.54
C GLU A 236 5.22 16.41 -11.92
N GLU A 237 5.03 15.09 -12.11
CA GLU A 237 4.47 14.55 -13.35
C GLU A 237 3.02 15.02 -13.59
N LEU A 238 2.21 15.09 -12.54
CA LEU A 238 0.83 15.60 -12.62
C LEU A 238 0.75 17.11 -12.83
N LEU A 239 1.79 17.85 -12.40
CA LEU A 239 1.93 19.30 -12.59
C LEU A 239 2.50 19.69 -13.96
N LYS A 240 2.93 18.73 -14.78
CA LYS A 240 3.30 19.02 -16.17
C LYS A 240 2.03 19.24 -17.00
N PRO A 241 1.85 20.42 -17.62
CA PRO A 241 0.74 20.65 -18.53
C PRO A 241 0.90 19.72 -19.74
N VAL A 242 -0.18 19.02 -20.08
CA VAL A 242 -0.26 18.14 -21.25
C VAL A 242 -1.46 18.59 -22.06
N ASP A 243 -1.37 18.50 -23.38
CA ASP A 243 -2.50 18.77 -24.25
C ASP A 243 -3.68 17.83 -23.93
N GLU A 244 -4.91 18.36 -23.98
CA GLU A 244 -6.09 17.61 -23.54
C GLU A 244 -6.29 16.30 -24.30
N SER A 245 -5.90 16.27 -25.58
CA SER A 245 -6.01 15.08 -26.43
C SER A 245 -5.07 13.95 -25.98
N GLN A 246 -3.95 14.31 -25.37
CA GLN A 246 -2.91 13.37 -24.91
C GLN A 246 -3.00 13.09 -23.41
N ASP A 247 -3.82 13.82 -22.67
CA ASP A 247 -3.97 13.68 -21.22
C ASP A 247 -4.66 12.34 -20.85
N TYR A 248 -3.84 11.30 -20.66
CA TYR A 248 -4.29 9.99 -20.23
C TYR A 248 -4.89 10.01 -18.81
N TYR A 249 -4.33 10.81 -17.91
CA TYR A 249 -4.81 10.93 -16.53
C TYR A 249 -6.22 11.49 -16.49
N LYS A 250 -6.47 12.60 -17.20
CA LYS A 250 -7.79 13.23 -17.31
C LYS A 250 -8.81 12.26 -17.90
N ARG A 251 -8.47 11.54 -18.99
CA ARG A 251 -9.34 10.53 -19.61
C ARG A 251 -9.69 9.39 -18.63
N GLN A 252 -8.71 8.89 -17.89
CA GLN A 252 -8.92 7.83 -16.90
C GLN A 252 -9.79 8.32 -15.73
N GLN A 253 -9.57 9.54 -15.25
CA GLN A 253 -10.36 10.15 -14.18
C GLN A 253 -11.81 10.40 -14.59
N LEU A 254 -12.05 10.85 -15.82
CA LEU A 254 -13.40 11.04 -16.36
C LEU A 254 -14.13 9.71 -16.54
N ARG A 255 -13.41 8.66 -16.97
CA ARG A 255 -13.95 7.28 -17.03
C ARG A 255 -14.35 6.79 -15.63
N GLU A 256 -13.46 6.93 -14.64
CA GLU A 256 -13.74 6.57 -13.23
C GLU A 256 -14.94 7.38 -12.70
N LEU A 257 -15.01 8.68 -12.99
CA LEU A 257 -16.11 9.55 -12.58
C LEU A 257 -17.45 9.13 -13.19
N ALA A 258 -17.48 8.79 -14.49
CA ALA A 258 -18.68 8.33 -15.17
C ALA A 258 -19.21 7.02 -14.57
N MET A 259 -18.32 6.10 -14.20
CA MET A 259 -18.70 4.87 -13.49
C MET A 259 -19.27 5.16 -12.09
N LEU A 260 -18.70 6.12 -11.36
CA LEU A 260 -19.15 6.49 -10.01
C LEU A 260 -20.46 7.29 -9.99
N ASN A 261 -20.74 8.03 -11.07
CA ASN A 261 -21.95 8.82 -11.23
C ASN A 261 -23.05 8.08 -11.99
N SER A 262 -22.78 6.86 -12.48
CA SER A 262 -23.83 6.02 -13.03
C SER A 262 -24.88 5.80 -11.95
N PRO A 263 -26.14 6.21 -12.17
CA PRO A 263 -27.22 5.77 -11.32
C PRO A 263 -27.37 4.29 -11.61
N LEU A 264 -26.68 3.44 -10.85
CA LEU A 264 -27.10 2.08 -10.60
C LEU A 264 -28.42 2.17 -9.82
N ARG A 265 -29.44 2.61 -10.54
CA ARG A 265 -30.81 2.27 -10.29
C ARG A 265 -30.83 0.77 -10.52
N GLU A 266 -30.90 0.07 -9.42
CA GLU A 266 -31.27 -1.33 -9.33
C GLU A 266 -32.68 -1.48 -9.92
N GLU A 267 -32.83 -1.39 -11.24
CA GLU A 267 -33.73 -2.30 -11.91
C GLU A 267 -32.98 -3.64 -11.96
N SER A 268 -33.02 -4.33 -10.83
CA SER A 268 -33.12 -5.78 -10.89
C SER A 268 -34.20 -6.08 -11.93
N PRO A 269 -33.93 -6.88 -12.98
CA PRO A 269 -35.02 -7.38 -13.80
C PRO A 269 -35.91 -8.15 -12.84
N ARG A 270 -37.02 -7.54 -12.41
CA ARG A 270 -38.10 -8.29 -11.79
C ARG A 270 -38.46 -9.31 -12.85
N LEU A 271 -38.12 -10.56 -12.56
CA LEU A 271 -38.66 -11.71 -13.23
C LEU A 271 -40.18 -11.61 -13.04
N SER A 272 -40.85 -10.90 -13.93
CA SER A 272 -42.28 -11.00 -14.16
C SER A 272 -42.44 -12.02 -15.28
N PRO A 273 -42.73 -13.29 -14.97
CA PRO A 273 -43.18 -14.24 -15.97
C PRO A 273 -44.64 -13.90 -16.33
N HIS A 274 -44.98 -14.16 -17.58
CA HIS A 274 -46.32 -14.20 -18.19
C HIS A 274 -46.83 -12.90 -18.86
N PRO A 275 -46.97 -12.97 -20.19
CA PRO A 275 -48.26 -12.79 -20.82
C PRO A 275 -48.81 -14.15 -21.28
N SER A 276 -49.97 -14.54 -20.73
CA SER A 276 -50.75 -15.67 -21.22
C SER A 276 -51.40 -15.32 -22.57
N PRO A 277 -51.43 -16.23 -23.56
CA PRO A 277 -52.20 -16.05 -24.79
C PRO A 277 -53.59 -16.67 -24.61
N HIS A 278 -54.64 -15.88 -24.74
CA HIS A 278 -55.99 -16.39 -24.96
C HIS A 278 -56.54 -15.78 -26.25
N PRO A 279 -56.89 -16.59 -27.27
CA PRO A 279 -57.75 -16.17 -28.35
C PRO A 279 -59.19 -16.59 -28.04
N SER A 280 -60.15 -15.68 -28.23
CA SER A 280 -61.54 -16.04 -28.54
C SER A 280 -62.23 -14.89 -29.27
N PRO A 281 -62.95 -15.17 -30.37
CA PRO A 281 -63.62 -14.16 -31.18
C PRO A 281 -65.05 -13.95 -30.67
N HIS A 282 -65.55 -12.72 -30.73
CA HIS A 282 -67.01 -12.54 -30.79
C HIS A 282 -67.39 -11.33 -31.64
N GLN A 283 -68.33 -11.62 -32.51
CA GLN A 283 -68.95 -10.77 -33.53
C GLN A 283 -69.72 -9.60 -32.94
N GLY A 284 -69.85 -8.51 -33.70
CA GLY A 284 -70.95 -7.59 -33.50
C GLY A 284 -70.79 -6.25 -34.23
N GLY A 285 -71.69 -6.00 -35.19
CA GLY A 285 -72.22 -4.65 -35.40
C GLY A 285 -71.74 -3.91 -36.63
N ALA A 286 -72.30 -4.26 -37.79
CA ALA A 286 -72.47 -3.31 -38.88
C ALA A 286 -73.57 -2.29 -38.53
N SER A 287 -73.32 -1.00 -38.70
CA SER A 287 -74.21 -0.08 -39.45
C SER A 287 -73.61 1.34 -39.54
N PRO A 288 -73.72 2.02 -40.70
CA PRO A 288 -73.32 3.41 -40.94
C PRO A 288 -74.53 4.38 -40.96
N PHE A 289 -74.28 5.66 -41.29
CA PHE A 289 -75.17 6.84 -41.39
C PHE A 289 -75.30 7.65 -40.09
N SER A 290 -75.18 8.99 -40.06
CA SER A 290 -75.05 10.06 -41.07
C SER A 290 -74.17 11.18 -40.52
#